data_AF-A0AAD9IJB8-F1
#
_entry.id   AF-A0AAD9IJB8-F1
#
_cell.length_a   1.000
_cell.length_b   1.000
_cell.length_c   1.000
_cell.angle_alpha   90.00
_cell.angle_beta   90.00
_cell.angle_gamma   90.00
#
_symmetry.space_group_name_H-M   'P 1'
#
loop_
_entity.id
_entity.type
_entity.pdbx_description
1 polymer ?
#
loop_
_entity_poly.entity_id
_entity_poly.type
_entity_poly.pdbx_seq_one_letter_code
_entity_poly.pdbx_strand_id
1 'polypeptide(L)'
;MVTYGAMSKQALAIPPPLLIFKDLRFRGFWNPHGKEEKAEIVDKIVDLYQQGVLKPAPATKVSIDDWKEALQKLEKGQLNSKLIFWSE
;
A
#
# COMPACT_ATOMS: atom_id res chain seq x y z
N MET A 1 5.64 -4.43 -15.16
CA MET A 1 5.83 -4.39 -13.69
C MET A 1 5.58 -2.97 -13.19
N VAL A 2 4.83 -2.83 -12.10
CA VAL A 2 4.64 -1.55 -11.41
C VAL A 2 5.25 -1.64 -10.03
N THR A 3 6.04 -0.64 -9.63
CA THR A 3 6.56 -0.49 -8.27
C THR A 3 5.98 0.77 -7.63
N TYR A 4 5.56 0.67 -6.37
CA TYR A 4 5.02 1.77 -5.57
C TYR A 4 5.85 2.06 -4.32
N GLY A 5 7.04 1.48 -4.22
CA GLY A 5 7.94 1.67 -3.08
C GLY A 5 9.24 0.87 -3.20
N ALA A 6 10.16 1.13 -2.29
CA ALA A 6 11.47 0.48 -2.23
C ALA A 6 11.78 -0.02 -0.81
N MET A 7 10.89 -0.84 -0.25
CA MET A 7 10.96 -1.28 1.16
C MET A 7 12.23 -2.07 1.48
N SER A 8 12.82 -2.76 0.49
CA SER A 8 14.10 -3.47 0.64
C SER A 8 15.31 -2.54 0.73
N LYS A 9 15.16 -1.25 0.40
CA LYS A 9 16.24 -0.27 0.26
C LYS A 9 17.36 -0.68 -0.71
N GLN A 10 17.08 -1.64 -1.59
CA GLN A 10 18.02 -2.09 -2.62
C GLN A 10 17.68 -1.45 -3.96
N ALA A 11 18.72 -1.13 -4.74
CA ALA A 11 18.54 -0.65 -6.10
C ALA A 11 17.93 -1.75 -6.97
N LEU A 12 16.97 -1.36 -7.82
CA LEU A 12 16.35 -2.28 -8.77
C LEU A 12 17.29 -2.51 -9.96
N ALA A 13 17.78 -3.73 -10.13
CA ALA A 13 18.55 -4.13 -11.31
C ALA A 13 17.62 -4.75 -12.37
N ILE A 14 17.58 -4.17 -13.57
CA ILE A 14 16.76 -4.66 -14.69
C ILE A 14 17.68 -5.14 -15.81
N PRO A 15 17.69 -6.45 -16.15
CA PRO A 15 18.47 -6.98 -17.26
C PRO A 15 18.05 -6.36 -18.62
N PRO A 16 18.97 -5.77 -19.40
CA PRO A 16 18.66 -5.20 -20.70
C PRO A 16 17.96 -6.13 -21.70
N PRO A 17 18.27 -7.45 -21.78
CA PRO A 17 17.58 -8.35 -22.70
C PRO A 17 16.06 -8.42 -22.50
N LEU A 18 15.58 -8.21 -21.27
CA LEU A 18 14.14 -8.18 -20.98
C LEU A 18 13.46 -6.94 -21.54
N LEU A 19 14.19 -5.83 -21.66
CA LEU A 19 13.69 -4.60 -22.26
C LEU A 19 13.70 -4.72 -23.79
N ILE A 20 14.81 -5.19 -24.35
CA ILE A 20 15.05 -5.19 -25.81
C ILE A 20 14.25 -6.30 -26.51
N PHE A 21 14.28 -7.53 -25.98
CA PHE A 21 13.74 -8.69 -26.69
C PHE A 21 12.37 -9.16 -26.18
N LYS A 22 11.93 -8.65 -25.02
CA LYS A 22 10.64 -9.00 -24.42
C LYS A 22 9.71 -7.79 -24.23
N ASP A 23 10.18 -6.58 -24.56
CA ASP A 23 9.46 -5.31 -24.36
C ASP A 23 8.82 -5.17 -22.96
N LEU A 24 9.51 -5.66 -21.92
CA LEU A 24 8.98 -5.54 -20.56
C LEU A 24 8.99 -4.06 -20.13
N ARG A 25 7.82 -3.57 -19.73
CA ARG A 25 7.65 -2.21 -19.19
C ARG A 25 7.77 -2.20 -17.67
N PHE A 26 8.62 -1.33 -17.14
CA PHE A 26 8.79 -1.08 -15.71
C PHE A 26 8.36 0.35 -15.41
N ARG A 27 7.40 0.53 -14.49
CA ARG A 27 6.82 1.85 -14.18
C ARG A 27 6.78 2.08 -12.67
N GLY A 28 7.15 3.29 -12.27
CA GLY A 28 6.87 3.79 -10.93
C GLY A 28 5.41 4.22 -10.85
N PHE A 29 4.78 3.94 -9.71
CA PHE A 29 3.49 4.51 -9.33
C PHE A 29 3.68 5.26 -8.02
N TRP A 30 3.21 6.50 -7.98
CA TRP A 30 3.11 7.29 -6.77
C TRP A 30 1.69 7.83 -6.67
N ASN A 31 1.24 8.11 -5.43
CA ASN A 31 -0.09 8.64 -5.20
C ASN A 31 -0.31 9.87 -6.10
N PRO A 32 -1.41 9.94 -6.89
CA PRO A 32 -1.75 11.11 -7.72
C PRO A 32 -1.57 12.41 -6.95
N HIS A 33 -1.09 13.46 -7.60
CA HIS A 33 -0.83 14.74 -6.92
C HIS A 33 -2.06 15.66 -6.92
N GLY A 34 -2.94 15.55 -7.93
CA GLY A 34 -4.12 16.39 -8.09
C GLY A 34 -5.29 15.99 -7.20
N LYS A 35 -6.08 16.97 -6.75
CA LYS A 35 -7.29 16.72 -5.94
C LYS A 35 -8.36 15.94 -6.72
N GLU A 36 -8.59 16.31 -7.98
CA GLU A 36 -9.59 15.69 -8.86
C GLU A 36 -9.21 14.24 -9.20
N GLU A 37 -7.97 14.02 -9.65
CA GLU A 37 -7.45 12.68 -9.94
C GLU A 37 -7.50 11.75 -8.70
N LYS A 38 -7.20 12.28 -7.51
CA LYS A 38 -7.37 11.55 -6.24
C LYS A 38 -8.83 11.16 -5.99
N ALA A 39 -9.75 12.10 -6.17
CA ALA A 39 -11.17 11.86 -5.93
C ALA A 39 -11.69 10.75 -6.86
N GLU A 40 -11.39 10.84 -8.16
CA GLU A 40 -11.79 9.81 -9.13
C GLU A 40 -11.24 8.42 -8.79
N ILE A 41 -10.01 8.34 -8.29
CA ILE A 41 -9.41 7.07 -7.85
C ILE A 41 -10.09 6.55 -6.59
N VAL A 42 -10.39 7.42 -5.63
CA VAL A 42 -11.11 7.04 -4.41
C VAL A 42 -12.52 6.54 -4.76
N ASP A 43 -13.25 7.22 -5.63
CA ASP A 43 -14.59 6.83 -6.06
C ASP A 43 -14.57 5.43 -6.69
N LYS A 44 -13.62 5.17 -7.61
CA LYS A 44 -13.42 3.83 -8.19
C LYS A 44 -13.13 2.76 -7.13
N ILE A 45 -12.34 3.08 -6.10
CA ILE A 45 -12.06 2.14 -5.02
C ILE A 45 -13.31 1.88 -4.18
N VAL A 46 -14.10 2.91 -3.89
CA VAL A 46 -15.37 2.80 -3.16
C VAL A 46 -16.36 1.92 -3.92
N ASP A 47 -16.50 2.12 -5.23
CA ASP A 47 -17.36 1.30 -6.08
C ASP A 47 -16.96 -0.19 -6.01
N LEU A 48 -15.66 -0.49 -6.03
CA LEU A 48 -15.16 -1.86 -5.90
C LEU A 48 -15.46 -2.48 -4.52
N TYR A 49 -15.48 -1.69 -3.44
CA TYR A 49 -15.96 -2.15 -2.14
C TYR A 49 -17.47 -2.40 -2.13
N GLN A 50 -18.26 -1.50 -2.72
CA GLN A 50 -19.72 -1.64 -2.81
C GLN A 50 -20.12 -2.88 -3.62
N GLN A 51 -19.38 -3.17 -4.69
CA GLN A 51 -19.56 -4.37 -5.52
C GLN A 51 -19.04 -5.66 -4.83
N GLY A 52 -18.37 -5.55 -3.69
CA GLY A 52 -17.79 -6.69 -2.97
C GLY A 52 -16.55 -7.31 -3.61
N VAL A 53 -15.99 -6.66 -4.64
CA VAL A 53 -14.73 -7.07 -5.30
C VAL A 53 -13.56 -6.88 -4.34
N LEU A 54 -13.54 -5.74 -3.62
CA LEU A 54 -12.60 -5.49 -2.54
C LEU A 54 -13.25 -5.83 -1.19
N LYS A 55 -12.46 -6.48 -0.33
CA LYS A 55 -12.84 -6.74 1.06
C LYS A 55 -11.88 -5.98 1.99
N PRO A 56 -12.37 -5.50 3.13
CA PRO A 56 -11.50 -4.85 4.10
C PRO A 56 -10.41 -5.81 4.56
N ALA A 57 -9.17 -5.33 4.62
CA ALA A 57 -8.07 -6.08 5.20
C ALA A 57 -8.30 -6.26 6.72
N PRO A 58 -7.78 -7.34 7.33
CA PRO A 58 -7.77 -7.49 8.78
C PRO A 58 -7.23 -6.23 9.46
N ALA A 59 -7.96 -5.75 10.46
CA ALA A 59 -7.60 -4.54 11.19
C ALA A 59 -7.69 -4.77 12.70
N THR A 60 -6.71 -4.26 13.42
CA THR A 60 -6.64 -4.28 14.88
C THR A 60 -6.87 -2.86 15.39
N LYS A 61 -7.91 -2.68 16.20
CA LYS A 61 -8.14 -1.42 16.91
C LYS A 61 -7.22 -1.34 18.13
N VAL A 62 -6.60 -0.19 18.33
CA VAL A 62 -5.68 0.07 19.43
C VAL A 62 -6.02 1.44 20.03
N SER A 63 -5.99 1.57 21.36
CA SER A 63 -6.06 2.89 21.99
C SER A 63 -4.92 3.77 21.49
N ILE A 64 -5.19 5.06 21.28
CA ILE A 64 -4.13 6.01 20.93
C ILE A 64 -3.05 6.07 22.02
N ASP A 65 -3.38 5.78 23.28
CA ASP A 65 -2.41 5.77 24.39
C ASP A 65 -1.38 4.64 24.25
N ASP A 66 -1.78 3.52 23.63
CA ASP A 66 -0.95 2.32 23.47
C ASP A 66 -0.17 2.30 22.14
N TRP A 67 -0.11 3.42 21.42
CA TRP A 67 0.45 3.48 20.06
C TRP A 67 1.88 2.97 19.96
N LYS A 68 2.71 3.25 20.98
CA LYS A 68 4.13 2.83 21.01
C LYS A 68 4.26 1.32 21.07
N GLU A 69 3.49 0.66 21.93
CA GLU A 69 3.53 -0.79 22.08
C GLU A 69 3.04 -1.47 20.81
N ALA A 70 1.96 -0.95 20.20
CA ALA A 70 1.43 -1.50 18.96
C ALA A 70 2.43 -1.39 17.79
N LEU A 71 3.16 -0.29 17.68
CA LEU A 71 4.21 -0.15 16.66
C LEU A 71 5.40 -1.10 16.91
N GLN A 72 5.80 -1.32 18.16
CA GLN A 72 6.86 -2.28 18.48
C GLN A 72 6.47 -3.72 18.11
N LYS A 73 5.21 -4.11 18.36
CA LYS A 73 4.69 -5.43 17.95
C LYS A 73 4.67 -5.55 16.42
N LEU A 74 4.30 -4.49 15.71
CA LEU A 74 4.30 -4.45 14.25
C LEU A 74 5.72 -4.61 13.67
N GLU A 75 6.70 -3.88 14.22
CA GLU A 75 8.10 -3.96 13.78
C GLU A 75 8.70 -5.34 14.00
N LYS A 76 8.34 -6.01 15.11
CA LYS A 76 8.73 -7.39 15.40
C LYS A 76 8.00 -8.43 14.54
N GLY A 77 7.14 -8.02 13.61
CA GLY A 77 6.36 -8.92 12.75
C GLY A 77 5.28 -9.71 13.49
N GLN A 78 4.92 -9.30 14.71
CA GLN A 78 3.93 -9.99 15.54
C GLN A 78 2.49 -9.61 15.15
N LEU A 79 2.32 -8.67 14.22
CA LEU A 79 1.04 -8.20 13.72
C LEU A 79 1.00 -8.25 12.20
N ASN A 80 0.01 -8.94 11.65
CA ASN A 80 -0.30 -9.01 10.21
C ASN A 80 -1.64 -8.35 9.90
N SER A 81 -1.89 -7.17 10.49
CA SER A 81 -3.14 -6.43 10.34
C SER A 81 -2.87 -4.93 10.28
N LYS A 82 -3.77 -4.17 9.64
CA LYS A 82 -3.75 -2.71 9.72
C LYS A 82 -4.05 -2.26 11.16
N LEU A 83 -3.27 -1.32 11.69
CA LEU A 83 -3.54 -0.70 12.97
C LEU A 83 -4.51 0.48 12.78
N ILE A 84 -5.58 0.50 13.57
CA ILE A 84 -6.53 1.61 13.65
C ILE A 84 -6.44 2.18 15.07
N PHE A 85 -5.87 3.37 15.19
CA PHE A 85 -5.80 4.06 16.47
C PHE A 85 -7.10 4.84 16.73
N TRP A 86 -7.54 4.83 17.99
CA TRP A 86 -8.76 5.50 18.42
C TRP A 86 -8.57 6.13 19.79
N SER A 87 -9.20 7.29 20.02
CA SER A 87 -9.37 7.92 21.34
C SER A 87 -10.85 8.01 21.63
N GLU A 88 -11.26 7.71 22.86
CA GLU A 88 -12.58 8.14 23.35
C GLU A 88 -12.65 9.67 23.48
#